data_AF-A0A0F2NFF4-F1
#
_entry.id   AF-A0A0F2NFF4-F1
#
_cell.length_a   1.000
_cell.length_b   1.000
_cell.length_c   1.000
_cell.angle_alpha   90.00
_cell.angle_beta   90.00
_cell.angle_gamma   90.00
#
_symmetry.space_group_name_H-M   'P 1'
#
loop_
_entity.id
_entity.type
_entity.pdbx_description
1 polymer ?
#
loop_
_entity_poly.entity_id
_entity_poly.type
_entity_poly.pdbx_seq_one_letter_code
_entity_poly.pdbx_strand_id
1 'polypeptide(L)'
;MMKRKKAKKTLGGADMAFKVGVSVLIFLVFCLPGGTFALPEGINEVKPPVQQKTRQVVIIVIDGLQADSVSTAASPNISGLGMAGIKVGRVSVMPPDNNEFRLYTMLSGTEQWEYTKGDKAEPAPSTILSQAEKKGIKTAFIDGTGHMEGPGKDVSYKYPGPFKNDGEVVDTAMDVIRKKKPFISVMVMAGPGKRSSSLTDSKSYLNSILAADNEVGRFLKQLHIDGTYEETMLVVTGTTGKPPLIVKGVEFLSGSRLAPACLKDLAPTLGYLFGINIPNAKGLILWNSLKPAPDRSDNFMMQQRVLDLSTAFADAVDSAARLENEKITVQEEKVRLTAEKRTVEEEIAYKDDRIKRLNTIILVMKAAGIGIIVLFVSAMIMEYRILKKKFLFFT
;
A
#
# COMPACT_ATOMS: atom_id res chain seq x y z
N MET A 1 28.05 -30.78 -38.01
CA MET A 1 29.33 -30.69 -38.75
C MET A 1 29.01 -30.56 -40.23
N MET A 2 28.87 -29.33 -40.75
CA MET A 2 28.49 -29.09 -42.15
C MET A 2 29.30 -27.91 -42.68
N LYS A 3 30.23 -28.22 -43.60
CA LYS A 3 31.07 -27.28 -44.33
C LYS A 3 30.24 -26.55 -45.39
N ARG A 4 30.31 -25.22 -45.46
CA ARG A 4 29.95 -24.46 -46.67
C ARG A 4 31.10 -23.57 -47.13
N LYS A 5 31.28 -23.64 -48.44
CA LYS A 5 32.44 -23.26 -49.27
C LYS A 5 32.56 -21.75 -49.45
N LYS A 6 33.82 -21.30 -49.51
CA LYS A 6 34.25 -20.02 -50.08
C LYS A 6 33.89 -19.94 -51.57
N ALA A 7 33.44 -18.77 -52.01
CA ALA A 7 33.46 -18.37 -53.41
C ALA A 7 34.31 -17.10 -53.54
N LYS A 8 35.38 -17.24 -54.33
CA LYS A 8 36.37 -16.24 -54.72
C LYS A 8 35.95 -15.78 -56.12
N LYS A 9 35.82 -14.47 -56.37
CA LYS A 9 35.68 -13.94 -57.72
C LYS A 9 36.68 -12.79 -57.93
N THR A 10 37.61 -13.05 -58.83
CA THR A 10 38.59 -12.15 -59.43
C THR A 10 38.18 -11.86 -60.88
N LEU A 11 38.92 -10.94 -61.51
CA LEU A 11 38.78 -10.29 -62.83
C LEU A 11 38.00 -8.98 -62.78
N GLY A 12 38.47 -7.88 -63.36
CA GLY A 12 39.64 -7.68 -64.21
C GLY A 12 39.70 -6.18 -64.58
N GLY A 13 40.91 -5.69 -64.86
CA GLY A 13 41.19 -4.29 -65.12
C GLY A 13 40.91 -3.83 -66.56
N ALA A 14 40.71 -2.52 -66.66
CA ALA A 14 40.83 -1.57 -67.78
C ALA A 14 40.41 -0.23 -67.14
N ASP A 15 41.01 0.94 -67.31
CA ASP A 15 41.91 1.46 -68.32
C ASP A 15 42.80 2.52 -67.69
N MET A 16 44.06 2.51 -68.13
CA MET A 16 45.08 3.49 -67.82
C MET A 16 45.23 4.39 -69.06
N ALA A 17 44.42 5.45 -69.19
CA ALA A 17 44.62 6.46 -70.24
C ALA A 17 43.84 7.76 -69.98
N PHE A 18 44.20 8.53 -68.95
CA PHE A 18 44.01 9.99 -69.01
C PHE A 18 45.12 10.68 -68.22
N LYS A 19 46.28 10.72 -68.88
CA LYS A 19 47.47 11.44 -68.47
C LYS A 19 47.25 12.94 -68.61
N VAL A 20 47.74 13.67 -67.60
CA VAL A 20 48.53 14.90 -67.77
C VAL A 20 47.73 16.12 -68.26
N GLY A 21 47.15 16.87 -67.32
CA GLY A 21 46.55 18.17 -67.63
C GLY A 21 46.03 19.01 -66.45
N VAL A 22 46.00 18.48 -65.22
CA VAL A 22 45.36 19.20 -64.08
C VAL A 22 46.28 19.32 -62.85
N SER A 23 47.44 18.67 -62.82
CA SER A 23 48.36 18.70 -61.67
C SER A 23 49.19 19.98 -61.51
N VAL A 24 49.06 20.99 -62.38
CA VAL A 24 49.80 22.26 -62.28
C VAL A 24 48.94 23.41 -61.74
N LEU A 25 47.61 23.26 -61.69
CA LEU A 25 46.72 24.30 -61.13
C LEU A 25 46.49 24.17 -59.60
N ILE A 26 46.84 23.04 -59.00
CA ILE A 26 46.62 22.78 -57.55
C ILE A 26 47.80 23.28 -56.69
N PHE A 27 48.96 23.59 -57.31
CA PHE A 27 50.13 24.06 -56.56
C PHE A 27 50.17 25.59 -56.34
N LEU A 28 49.27 26.35 -56.98
CA LEU A 28 49.27 27.83 -56.94
C LEU A 28 48.20 28.43 -56.02
N VAL A 29 47.56 27.60 -55.18
CA VAL A 29 46.66 28.05 -54.10
C VAL A 29 47.36 28.01 -52.72
N PHE A 30 48.66 27.65 -52.68
CA PHE A 30 49.42 27.46 -51.44
C PHE A 30 50.25 28.68 -50.97
N CYS A 31 50.07 29.87 -51.54
CA CYS A 31 50.84 31.07 -51.16
C CYS A 31 49.98 32.24 -50.68
N LEU A 32 48.91 31.97 -49.93
CA LEU A 32 48.26 33.02 -49.13
C LEU A 32 49.00 33.17 -47.79
N PRO A 33 49.44 34.39 -47.42
CA PRO A 33 50.08 34.63 -46.14
C PRO A 33 49.11 34.28 -45.01
N GLY A 34 49.52 33.32 -44.17
CA GLY A 34 48.78 32.84 -43.02
C GLY A 34 48.56 33.97 -42.02
N GLY A 35 47.35 34.52 -42.01
CA GLY A 35 46.81 35.13 -40.80
C GLY A 35 46.74 34.04 -39.74
N THR A 36 47.63 34.11 -38.76
CA THR A 36 47.49 33.37 -37.50
C THR A 36 46.25 33.88 -36.79
N PHE A 37 45.08 33.37 -37.18
CA PHE A 37 43.92 33.40 -36.33
C PHE A 37 44.29 32.55 -35.11
N ALA A 38 44.49 33.22 -33.98
CA ALA A 38 44.46 32.59 -32.68
C ALA A 38 43.14 31.81 -32.60
N LEU A 39 43.22 30.50 -32.78
CA LEU A 39 42.13 29.59 -32.46
C LEU A 39 41.78 29.87 -31.00
N PRO A 40 40.54 30.26 -30.68
CA PRO A 40 40.14 30.48 -29.30
C PRO A 40 40.43 29.21 -28.50
N GLU A 41 41.41 29.33 -27.61
CA GLU A 41 41.74 28.36 -26.60
C GLU A 41 40.48 28.03 -25.80
N GLY A 42 40.10 26.76 -25.77
CA GLY A 42 39.18 26.24 -24.77
C GLY A 42 37.70 26.34 -25.13
N ILE A 43 37.27 25.64 -26.18
CA ILE A 43 36.01 24.87 -26.02
C ILE A 43 36.37 23.78 -25.00
N ASN A 44 36.20 24.12 -23.72
CA ASN A 44 36.24 23.13 -22.63
C ASN A 44 35.41 21.95 -23.11
N GLU A 45 36.04 20.78 -23.29
CA GLU A 45 35.31 19.52 -23.40
C GLU A 45 34.37 19.50 -22.20
N VAL A 46 33.10 19.81 -22.44
CA VAL A 46 32.04 19.71 -21.44
C VAL A 46 31.98 18.23 -21.16
N LYS A 47 32.73 17.79 -20.15
CA LYS A 47 32.70 16.40 -19.68
C LYS A 47 31.22 16.05 -19.57
N PRO A 48 30.77 14.98 -20.25
CA PRO A 48 29.37 14.60 -20.20
C PRO A 48 28.97 14.55 -18.73
N PRO A 49 27.85 15.18 -18.36
CA PRO A 49 27.45 15.28 -16.96
C PRO A 49 27.50 13.89 -16.35
N VAL A 50 28.32 13.72 -15.32
CA VAL A 50 28.47 12.45 -14.61
C VAL A 50 27.06 12.03 -14.19
N GLN A 51 26.59 10.89 -14.69
CA GLN A 51 25.27 10.39 -14.37
C GLN A 51 25.19 10.19 -12.85
N GLN A 52 24.45 11.07 -12.19
CA GLN A 52 24.16 10.98 -10.77
C GLN A 52 23.35 9.70 -10.54
N LYS A 53 23.82 8.85 -9.63
CA LYS A 53 23.17 7.58 -9.28
C LYS A 53 22.63 7.65 -7.86
N THR A 54 21.44 7.12 -7.65
CA THR A 54 20.89 6.92 -6.30
C THR A 54 21.76 5.94 -5.52
N ARG A 55 22.31 6.40 -4.39
CA ARG A 55 23.09 5.59 -3.45
C ARG A 55 22.23 4.86 -2.44
N GLN A 56 21.09 5.44 -2.06
CA GLN A 56 20.19 4.85 -1.07
C GLN A 56 18.76 5.39 -1.23
N VAL A 57 17.79 4.61 -0.77
CA VAL A 57 16.36 4.91 -0.75
C VAL A 57 15.90 4.95 0.71
N VAL A 58 15.26 6.03 1.11
CA VAL A 58 14.68 6.18 2.45
C VAL A 58 13.19 6.46 2.31
N ILE A 59 12.38 5.56 2.85
CA ILE A 59 10.93 5.65 2.90
C ILE A 59 10.52 6.07 4.30
N ILE A 60 9.96 7.26 4.40
CA ILE A 60 9.47 7.90 5.62
C ILE A 60 7.95 7.74 5.65
N VAL A 61 7.48 6.91 6.57
CA VAL A 61 6.06 6.65 6.77
C VAL A 61 5.64 7.35 8.04
N ILE A 62 4.70 8.29 7.94
CA ILE A 62 4.19 9.04 9.09
C ILE A 62 2.76 8.59 9.35
N ASP A 63 2.55 7.84 10.43
CA ASP A 63 1.24 7.32 10.77
C ASP A 63 0.24 8.45 11.05
N GLY A 64 -0.96 8.35 10.47
CA GLY A 64 -1.99 9.38 10.58
C GLY A 64 -1.86 10.55 9.60
N LEU A 65 -0.80 10.63 8.78
CA LEU A 65 -0.56 11.80 7.92
C LEU A 65 -1.52 11.84 6.73
N GLN A 66 -2.25 12.95 6.58
CA GLN A 66 -3.19 13.19 5.47
C GLN A 66 -2.74 14.36 4.58
N ALA A 67 -2.99 14.24 3.27
CA ALA A 67 -2.54 15.19 2.26
C ALA A 67 -3.12 16.60 2.46
N ASP A 68 -4.40 16.70 2.79
CA ASP A 68 -5.09 17.99 3.02
C ASP A 68 -4.52 18.69 4.26
N SER A 69 -4.21 17.91 5.30
CA SER A 69 -3.61 18.42 6.52
C SER A 69 -2.16 18.87 6.36
N VAL A 70 -1.39 18.27 5.43
CA VAL A 70 -0.04 18.74 5.10
C VAL A 70 -0.09 20.15 4.49
N SER A 71 -1.07 20.45 3.63
CA SER A 71 -1.22 21.81 3.09
C SER A 71 -1.68 22.84 4.13
N THR A 72 -2.49 22.43 5.11
CA THR A 72 -3.03 23.34 6.13
C THR A 72 -2.08 23.52 7.31
N ALA A 73 -1.39 22.46 7.74
CA ALA A 73 -0.33 22.56 8.74
C ALA A 73 0.87 23.28 8.13
N ALA A 74 1.55 24.11 8.91
CA ALA A 74 2.83 24.71 8.51
C ALA A 74 3.90 23.61 8.43
N SER A 75 3.95 22.88 7.32
CA SER A 75 4.85 21.74 7.07
C SER A 75 5.88 22.06 5.98
N PRO A 76 6.80 23.02 6.22
CA PRO A 76 7.72 23.50 5.20
C PRO A 76 8.70 22.42 4.71
N ASN A 77 9.07 21.45 5.55
CA ASN A 77 10.05 20.43 5.17
C ASN A 77 9.44 19.39 4.22
N ILE A 78 8.27 18.85 4.56
CA ILE A 78 7.51 17.91 3.73
C ILE A 78 7.06 18.61 2.44
N SER A 79 6.53 19.84 2.54
CA SER A 79 6.11 20.62 1.37
C SER A 79 7.29 20.96 0.46
N GLY A 80 8.43 21.37 1.03
CA GLY A 80 9.66 21.64 0.31
C GLY A 80 10.18 20.42 -0.45
N LEU A 81 10.11 19.23 0.16
CA LEU A 81 10.44 17.97 -0.51
C LEU A 81 9.52 17.71 -1.71
N GLY A 82 8.23 18.01 -1.58
CA GLY A 82 7.26 17.92 -2.67
C GLY A 82 7.56 18.89 -3.82
N MET A 83 8.10 20.08 -3.55
CA MET A 83 8.54 21.01 -4.59
C MET A 83 9.85 20.58 -5.25
N ALA A 84 10.75 19.92 -4.52
CA ALA A 84 12.00 19.41 -5.07
C ALA A 84 11.82 18.13 -5.91
N GLY A 85 10.76 17.35 -5.64
CA GLY A 85 10.44 16.10 -6.31
C GLY A 85 9.07 16.10 -6.98
N ILE A 86 8.36 14.98 -6.85
CA ILE A 86 6.98 14.81 -7.29
C ILE A 86 6.05 14.85 -6.08
N LYS A 87 4.83 15.36 -6.29
CA LYS A 87 3.71 15.24 -5.36
C LYS A 87 2.52 14.60 -6.06
N VAL A 88 2.02 13.49 -5.56
CA VAL A 88 0.80 12.86 -6.08
C VAL A 88 -0.42 13.67 -5.62
N GLY A 89 -1.28 14.06 -6.55
CA GLY A 89 -2.41 14.94 -6.26
C GLY A 89 -3.46 14.32 -5.35
N ARG A 90 -3.68 13.02 -5.44
CA ARG A 90 -4.56 12.22 -4.57
C ARG A 90 -4.06 10.79 -4.50
N VAL A 91 -3.82 10.28 -3.30
CA VAL A 91 -3.45 8.87 -3.10
C VAL A 91 -4.67 8.08 -2.66
N SER A 92 -4.97 7.01 -3.37
CA SER A 92 -6.01 6.06 -2.99
C SER A 92 -5.41 4.98 -2.10
N VAL A 93 -6.08 4.69 -0.99
CA VAL A 93 -5.73 3.61 -0.06
C VAL A 93 -6.72 2.46 -0.22
N MET A 94 -6.24 1.24 0.04
CA MET A 94 -7.06 0.03 -0.06
C MET A 94 -7.68 -0.31 1.30
N PRO A 95 -8.88 -0.92 1.32
CA PRO A 95 -9.42 -1.54 2.52
C PRO A 95 -8.67 -2.83 2.87
N PRO A 96 -8.63 -3.25 4.15
CA PRO A 96 -9.23 -2.60 5.33
C PRO A 96 -8.44 -1.35 5.78
N ASP A 97 -9.09 -0.50 6.58
CA ASP A 97 -8.45 0.66 7.21
C ASP A 97 -7.59 0.22 8.40
N ASN A 98 -6.44 -0.38 8.10
CA ASN A 98 -5.44 -0.80 9.07
C ASN A 98 -4.04 -0.34 8.61
N ASN A 99 -3.31 0.28 9.52
CA ASN A 99 -2.01 0.91 9.25
C ASN A 99 -0.96 -0.11 8.81
N GLU A 100 -0.91 -1.28 9.46
CA GLU A 100 0.01 -2.35 9.10
C GLU A 100 -0.32 -2.89 7.69
N PHE A 101 -1.60 -3.07 7.39
CA PHE A 101 -2.04 -3.55 6.07
C PHE A 101 -1.69 -2.58 4.95
N ARG A 102 -1.82 -1.28 5.20
CA ARG A 102 -1.49 -0.25 4.22
C ARG A 102 0.02 -0.10 4.04
N LEU A 103 0.80 -0.22 5.11
CA LEU A 103 2.26 -0.30 5.01
C LEU A 103 2.68 -1.52 4.19
N TYR A 104 2.04 -2.67 4.44
CA TYR A 104 2.28 -3.90 3.69
C TYR A 104 1.95 -3.73 2.20
N THR A 105 0.78 -3.16 1.91
CA THR A 105 0.29 -2.89 0.55
C THR A 105 1.24 -1.96 -0.19
N MET A 106 1.74 -0.93 0.49
CA MET A 106 2.71 0.02 -0.06
C MET A 106 4.04 -0.65 -0.42
N LEU A 107 4.54 -1.55 0.43
CA LEU A 107 5.84 -2.20 0.25
C LEU A 107 5.80 -3.45 -0.64
N SER A 108 4.64 -4.10 -0.78
CA SER A 108 4.47 -5.27 -1.66
C SER A 108 3.84 -4.93 -3.01
N GLY A 109 3.14 -3.81 -3.12
CA GLY A 109 2.34 -3.49 -4.30
C GLY A 109 1.13 -4.43 -4.50
N THR A 110 0.72 -5.16 -3.46
CA THR A 110 -0.39 -6.12 -3.49
C THR A 110 -1.47 -5.74 -2.48
N GLU A 111 -2.70 -6.20 -2.70
CA GLU A 111 -3.80 -5.98 -1.75
C GLU A 111 -3.86 -7.15 -0.76
N GLN A 112 -3.54 -6.89 0.51
CA GLN A 112 -3.36 -7.96 1.50
C GLN A 112 -4.66 -8.71 1.84
N TRP A 113 -5.84 -8.10 1.65
CA TRP A 113 -7.13 -8.76 1.93
C TRP A 113 -7.34 -10.04 1.09
N GLU A 114 -6.69 -10.13 -0.07
CA GLU A 114 -6.72 -11.31 -0.94
C GLU A 114 -6.06 -12.53 -0.28
N TYR A 115 -5.09 -12.31 0.60
CA TYR A 115 -4.30 -13.36 1.26
C TYR A 115 -4.82 -13.73 2.65
N THR A 116 -5.75 -12.95 3.20
CA THR A 116 -6.43 -13.22 4.47
C THR A 116 -7.77 -13.96 4.32
N LYS A 117 -8.18 -14.28 3.08
CA LYS A 117 -9.49 -14.90 2.80
C LYS A 117 -9.37 -16.44 2.78
N GLY A 118 -9.69 -17.10 3.89
CA GLY A 118 -9.89 -18.57 3.98
C GLY A 118 -9.18 -19.26 5.15
N ASP A 119 -9.56 -20.51 5.45
CA ASP A 119 -9.00 -21.36 6.53
C ASP A 119 -7.52 -21.75 6.34
N LYS A 120 -6.96 -21.49 5.15
CA LYS A 120 -5.54 -21.68 4.82
C LYS A 120 -4.96 -20.33 4.42
N ALA A 121 -4.52 -19.56 5.41
CA ALA A 121 -3.82 -18.30 5.18
C ALA A 121 -2.63 -18.55 4.23
N GLU A 122 -2.68 -17.97 3.03
CA GLU A 122 -1.55 -17.98 2.13
C GLU A 122 -0.40 -17.18 2.76
N PRO A 123 0.87 -17.54 2.48
CA PRO A 123 2.00 -16.78 2.99
C PRO A 123 1.91 -15.32 2.52
N ALA A 124 2.14 -14.39 3.45
CA ALA A 124 2.03 -12.97 3.19
C ALA A 124 2.88 -12.56 1.96
N PRO A 125 2.38 -11.69 1.06
CA PRO A 125 3.03 -11.42 -0.22
C PRO A 125 4.39 -10.75 -0.04
N SER A 126 5.44 -11.19 -0.74
CA SER A 126 6.78 -10.64 -0.50
C SER A 126 6.85 -9.12 -0.70
N THR A 127 7.47 -8.41 0.24
CA THR A 127 7.72 -6.96 0.14
C THR A 127 8.95 -6.65 -0.71
N ILE A 128 9.08 -5.42 -1.19
CA ILE A 128 10.29 -4.93 -1.86
C ILE A 128 11.54 -5.11 -1.00
N LEU A 129 11.41 -5.01 0.33
CA LEU A 129 12.51 -5.23 1.27
C LEU A 129 12.98 -6.69 1.22
N SER A 130 12.05 -7.63 1.35
CA SER A 130 12.36 -9.07 1.28
C SER A 130 12.94 -9.47 -0.09
N GLN A 131 12.45 -8.87 -1.18
CA GLN A 131 12.95 -9.15 -2.53
C GLN A 131 14.32 -8.52 -2.79
N ALA A 132 14.60 -7.36 -2.19
CA ALA A 132 15.94 -6.76 -2.20
C ALA A 132 16.94 -7.65 -1.47
N GLU A 133 16.58 -8.18 -0.29
CA GLU A 133 17.45 -9.08 0.49
C GLU A 133 17.75 -10.38 -0.24
N LYS A 134 16.78 -10.95 -0.96
CA LYS A 134 17.00 -12.11 -1.85
C LYS A 134 18.03 -11.83 -2.96
N LYS A 135 18.22 -10.57 -3.34
CA LYS A 135 19.27 -10.13 -4.29
C LYS A 135 20.59 -9.75 -3.61
N GLY A 136 20.71 -9.93 -2.29
CA GLY A 136 21.88 -9.54 -1.51
C GLY A 136 21.94 -8.04 -1.20
N ILE A 137 20.86 -7.29 -1.46
CA ILE A 137 20.78 -5.86 -1.17
C ILE A 137 20.33 -5.69 0.28
N LYS A 138 21.16 -5.02 1.08
CA LYS A 138 20.89 -4.79 2.50
C LYS A 138 19.79 -3.75 2.72
N THR A 139 18.84 -4.09 3.57
CA THR A 139 17.68 -3.27 3.90
C THR A 139 17.55 -3.06 5.41
N ALA A 140 16.90 -1.96 5.78
CA ALA A 140 16.58 -1.64 7.16
C ALA A 140 15.10 -1.30 7.35
N PHE A 141 14.54 -1.74 8.47
CA PHE A 141 13.18 -1.45 8.88
C PHE A 141 13.18 -0.96 10.33
N ILE A 142 12.77 0.29 10.53
CA ILE A 142 12.70 0.96 11.83
C ILE A 142 11.23 1.28 12.11
N ASP A 143 10.62 0.57 13.04
CA ASP A 143 9.21 0.77 13.41
C ASP A 143 9.09 1.55 14.72
N GLY A 144 8.72 2.83 14.62
CA GLY A 144 8.46 3.69 15.77
C GLY A 144 7.22 3.32 16.58
N THR A 145 6.28 2.59 15.97
CA THR A 145 4.96 2.30 16.54
C THR A 145 4.93 1.01 17.36
N GLY A 146 5.75 0.02 17.00
CA GLY A 146 5.77 -1.30 17.64
C GLY A 146 4.62 -2.22 17.23
N HIS A 147 3.85 -1.84 16.19
CA HIS A 147 2.68 -2.58 15.71
C HIS A 147 2.74 -2.89 14.22
N MET A 148 3.84 -2.58 13.52
CA MET A 148 3.97 -2.75 12.08
C MET A 148 5.13 -3.68 11.71
N GLU A 149 5.31 -4.76 12.48
CA GLU A 149 6.45 -5.65 12.30
C GLU A 149 6.36 -6.56 11.07
N GLY A 150 5.14 -6.88 10.60
CA GLY A 150 4.91 -7.82 9.50
C GLY A 150 5.69 -7.48 8.22
N PRO A 151 5.59 -6.25 7.68
CA PRO A 151 6.29 -5.85 6.46
C PRO A 151 7.83 -5.92 6.53
N GLY A 152 8.40 -5.92 7.74
CA GLY A 152 9.84 -5.91 8.01
C GLY A 152 10.41 -7.23 8.48
N LYS A 153 9.74 -8.38 8.26
CA LYS A 153 10.17 -9.68 8.79
C LYS A 153 11.52 -10.17 8.23
N ASP A 154 11.75 -9.99 6.93
CA ASP A 154 12.89 -10.56 6.21
C ASP A 154 13.91 -9.48 5.81
N VAL A 155 14.32 -8.63 6.77
CA VAL A 155 15.30 -7.53 6.53
C VAL A 155 16.60 -7.76 7.29
N SER A 156 17.71 -7.23 6.76
CA SER A 156 19.03 -7.34 7.40
C SER A 156 19.12 -6.57 8.73
N TYR A 157 18.43 -5.43 8.84
CA TYR A 157 18.46 -4.60 10.04
C TYR A 157 17.05 -4.23 10.49
N LYS A 158 16.56 -4.87 11.56
CA LYS A 158 15.24 -4.63 12.11
C LYS A 158 15.35 -3.93 13.47
N TYR A 159 14.61 -2.84 13.63
CA TYR A 159 14.52 -2.07 14.87
C TYR A 159 13.04 -1.91 15.24
N PRO A 160 12.46 -2.89 15.95
CA PRO A 160 11.06 -2.82 16.37
C PRO A 160 10.89 -1.83 17.53
N GLY A 161 9.73 -1.18 17.56
CA GLY A 161 9.33 -0.26 18.62
C GLY A 161 8.63 -0.95 19.79
N PRO A 162 7.82 -0.22 20.58
CA PRO A 162 7.51 1.20 20.44
C PRO A 162 8.66 2.12 20.90
N PHE A 163 8.88 3.20 20.17
CA PHE A 163 9.81 4.27 20.55
C PHE A 163 9.09 5.34 21.36
N LYS A 164 9.81 6.05 22.26
CA LYS A 164 9.18 7.04 23.14
C LYS A 164 8.62 8.22 22.35
N ASN A 165 9.37 8.68 21.35
CA ASN A 165 9.00 9.77 20.47
C ASN A 165 9.56 9.54 19.06
N ASP A 166 9.07 10.31 18.10
CA ASP A 166 9.52 10.21 16.70
C ASP A 166 10.99 10.66 16.53
N GLY A 167 11.53 11.44 17.47
CA GLY A 167 12.94 11.82 17.49
C GLY A 167 13.88 10.63 17.69
N GLU A 168 13.54 9.68 18.56
CA GLU A 168 14.33 8.45 18.75
C GLU A 168 14.32 7.56 17.49
N VAL A 169 13.20 7.56 16.74
CA VAL A 169 13.08 6.84 15.45
C VAL A 169 14.04 7.43 14.43
N VAL A 170 14.05 8.76 14.30
CA VAL A 170 14.94 9.47 13.37
C VAL A 170 16.41 9.32 13.78
N ASP A 171 16.73 9.41 15.08
CA ASP A 171 18.08 9.18 15.59
C ASP A 171 18.59 7.78 15.27
N THR A 172 17.73 6.77 15.47
CA THR A 172 18.02 5.38 15.12
C THR A 172 18.21 5.21 13.61
N ALA A 173 17.35 5.80 12.79
CA ALA A 173 17.46 5.75 11.34
C ALA A 173 18.78 6.38 10.84
N MET A 174 19.16 7.55 11.36
CA MET A 174 20.45 8.20 11.04
C MET A 174 21.63 7.32 11.43
N ASP A 175 21.59 6.69 12.60
CA ASP A 175 22.64 5.79 13.07
C ASP A 175 22.79 4.55 12.20
N VAL A 176 21.67 3.94 11.79
CA VAL A 176 21.65 2.78 10.91
C VAL A 176 22.19 3.14 9.53
N ILE A 177 21.72 4.25 8.94
CA ILE A 177 22.18 4.71 7.62
C ILE A 177 23.69 4.96 7.64
N ARG A 178 24.20 5.63 8.66
CA ARG A 178 25.63 5.96 8.77
C ARG A 178 26.51 4.73 9.01
N LYS A 179 26.12 3.84 9.94
CA LYS A 179 26.94 2.70 10.39
C LYS A 179 26.80 1.48 9.48
N LYS A 180 25.59 1.22 8.98
CA LYS A 180 25.27 -0.02 8.24
C LYS A 180 25.10 0.19 6.74
N LYS A 181 24.81 1.42 6.30
CA LYS A 181 24.63 1.79 4.89
C LYS A 181 23.69 0.84 4.11
N PRO A 182 22.47 0.55 4.62
CA PRO A 182 21.47 -0.17 3.85
C PRO A 182 21.11 0.60 2.57
N PHE A 183 20.79 -0.11 1.51
CA PHE A 183 20.33 0.51 0.26
C PHE A 183 18.88 0.99 0.35
N ILE A 184 18.00 0.23 1.03
CA ILE A 184 16.61 0.63 1.29
C ILE A 184 16.38 0.70 2.80
N SER A 185 15.96 1.84 3.30
CA SER A 185 15.55 2.03 4.69
C SER A 185 14.09 2.45 4.75
N VAL A 186 13.30 1.81 5.59
CA VAL A 186 11.95 2.25 5.92
C VAL A 186 11.95 2.69 7.38
N MET A 187 11.52 3.93 7.63
CA MET A 187 11.27 4.41 8.98
C MET A 187 9.80 4.77 9.15
N VAL A 188 9.17 4.20 10.16
CA VAL A 188 7.77 4.43 10.51
C VAL A 188 7.73 5.31 11.75
N MET A 189 7.29 6.55 11.57
CA MET A 189 7.01 7.49 12.65
C MET A 189 5.56 7.34 13.09
N ALA A 190 5.31 7.51 14.38
CA ALA A 190 3.98 7.35 14.92
C ALA A 190 3.09 8.58 14.67
N GLY A 191 3.69 9.76 14.51
CA GLY A 191 3.05 10.95 13.95
C GLY A 191 1.73 11.34 14.64
N PRO A 192 0.78 11.94 13.90
CA PRO A 192 -0.56 12.21 14.42
C PRO A 192 -1.38 10.94 14.72
N GLY A 193 -1.01 9.77 14.18
CA GLY A 193 -1.69 8.49 14.41
C GLY A 193 -1.80 8.12 15.90
N LYS A 194 -0.82 8.52 16.72
CA LYS A 194 -0.86 8.38 18.19
C LYS A 194 -2.01 9.13 18.88
N ARG A 195 -2.63 10.13 18.24
CA ARG A 195 -3.48 11.13 18.94
C ARG A 195 -4.91 11.28 18.47
N SER A 196 -5.37 10.70 17.36
CA SER A 196 -6.81 10.73 17.06
C SER A 196 -7.22 9.84 15.88
N SER A 197 -8.25 9.04 16.09
CA SER A 197 -9.05 8.38 15.05
C SER A 197 -10.28 9.21 14.62
N SER A 198 -10.47 10.47 15.08
CA SER A 198 -11.74 11.18 14.82
C SER A 198 -11.71 12.69 14.53
N LEU A 199 -10.61 13.43 14.72
CA LEU A 199 -10.60 14.89 14.49
C LEU A 199 -9.36 15.40 13.74
N THR A 200 -9.40 15.29 12.42
CA THR A 200 -8.38 15.74 11.44
C THR A 200 -8.10 17.24 11.44
N ASP A 201 -8.96 18.06 12.05
CA ASP A 201 -8.79 19.53 12.09
C ASP A 201 -8.47 20.05 13.50
N SER A 202 -8.24 19.17 14.47
CA SER A 202 -7.91 19.61 15.82
C SER A 202 -6.52 20.27 15.87
N LYS A 203 -6.37 21.33 16.68
CA LYS A 203 -5.08 21.98 16.93
C LYS A 203 -4.00 20.99 17.40
N SER A 204 -4.40 19.97 18.18
CA SER A 204 -3.53 18.89 18.63
C SER A 204 -2.98 18.05 17.46
N TYR A 205 -3.85 17.72 16.50
CA TYR A 205 -3.46 16.97 15.31
C TYR A 205 -2.52 17.79 14.40
N LEU A 206 -2.84 19.07 14.14
CA LEU A 206 -1.95 19.95 13.36
C LEU A 206 -0.58 20.16 14.04
N ASN A 207 -0.54 20.30 15.36
CA ASN A 207 0.71 20.37 16.12
C ASN A 207 1.53 19.07 16.02
N SER A 208 0.87 17.92 15.91
CA SER A 208 1.53 16.62 15.75
C SER A 208 2.11 16.47 14.34
N ILE A 209 1.44 17.01 13.31
CA ILE A 209 2.01 17.13 11.96
C ILE A 209 3.23 18.05 11.96
N LEU A 210 3.16 19.21 12.62
CA LEU A 210 4.29 20.13 12.72
C LEU A 210 5.49 19.47 13.43
N ALA A 211 5.25 18.69 14.49
CA ALA A 211 6.29 17.93 15.16
C ALA A 211 6.92 16.88 14.22
N ALA A 212 6.10 16.13 13.47
CA ALA A 212 6.60 15.18 12.49
C ALA A 212 7.38 15.86 11.36
N ASP A 213 6.92 17.02 10.86
CA ASP A 213 7.62 17.82 9.85
C ASP A 213 8.99 18.31 10.34
N ASN A 214 9.09 18.73 11.61
CA ASN A 214 10.37 19.11 12.21
C ASN A 214 11.35 17.94 12.28
N GLU A 215 10.87 16.73 12.61
CA GLU A 215 11.69 15.53 12.62
C GLU A 215 12.14 15.13 11.21
N VAL A 216 11.28 15.27 10.20
CA VAL A 216 11.68 15.15 8.79
C VAL A 216 12.75 16.18 8.46
N GLY A 217 12.56 17.46 8.80
CA GLY A 217 13.53 18.52 8.58
C GLY A 217 14.90 18.23 9.24
N ARG A 218 14.90 17.69 10.47
CA ARG A 218 16.12 17.26 11.18
C ARG A 218 16.84 16.16 10.42
N PHE A 219 16.11 15.17 9.92
CA PHE A 219 16.64 14.10 9.08
C PHE A 219 17.24 14.63 7.76
N LEU A 220 16.50 15.49 7.05
CA LEU A 220 16.97 16.10 5.80
C LEU A 220 18.23 16.94 6.00
N LYS A 221 18.28 17.73 7.08
CA LYS A 221 19.46 18.52 7.46
C LYS A 221 20.68 17.62 7.67
N GLN A 222 20.51 16.46 8.32
CA GLN A 222 21.61 15.52 8.51
C GLN A 222 22.11 14.97 7.17
N LEU A 223 21.22 14.59 6.25
CA LEU A 223 21.60 14.13 4.90
C LEU A 223 22.38 15.20 4.12
N HIS A 224 22.05 16.49 4.29
CA HIS A 224 22.81 17.60 3.71
C HIS A 224 24.20 17.73 4.33
N ILE A 225 24.32 17.64 5.66
CA ILE A 225 25.61 17.67 6.36
C ILE A 225 26.51 16.52 5.90
N ASP A 226 25.92 15.33 5.71
CA ASP A 226 26.63 14.14 5.24
C ASP A 226 26.93 14.17 3.73
N GLY A 227 26.42 15.18 2.99
CA GLY A 227 26.60 15.30 1.55
C GLY A 227 25.90 14.21 0.72
N THR A 228 24.96 13.48 1.31
CA THR A 228 24.26 12.34 0.68
C THR A 228 22.85 12.70 0.21
N TYR A 229 22.34 13.89 0.52
CA TYR A 229 20.98 14.33 0.19
C TYR A 229 20.66 14.24 -1.31
N GLU A 230 21.58 14.61 -2.20
CA GLU A 230 21.33 14.56 -3.65
C GLU A 230 21.37 13.15 -4.23
N GLU A 231 22.07 12.24 -3.57
CA GLU A 231 22.18 10.83 -3.96
C GLU A 231 21.17 9.94 -3.20
N THR A 232 20.34 10.53 -2.34
CA THR A 232 19.31 9.82 -1.58
C THR A 232 17.95 10.03 -2.23
N MET A 233 17.29 8.93 -2.56
CA MET A 233 15.88 8.94 -2.92
C MET A 233 15.05 8.97 -1.64
N LEU A 234 14.21 9.99 -1.49
CA LEU A 234 13.37 10.21 -0.34
C LEU A 234 11.91 10.01 -0.73
N VAL A 235 11.21 9.15 -0.01
CA VAL A 235 9.78 8.95 -0.15
C VAL A 235 9.12 9.35 1.16
N VAL A 236 8.12 10.23 1.13
CA VAL A 236 7.32 10.61 2.31
C VAL A 236 5.85 10.27 2.04
N THR A 237 5.24 9.53 2.96
CA THR A 237 3.85 9.11 2.85
C THR A 237 3.19 8.90 4.21
N GLY A 238 1.87 8.83 4.22
CA GLY A 238 1.07 8.41 5.37
C GLY A 238 0.48 7.00 5.22
N THR A 239 -0.13 6.52 6.30
CA THR A 239 -0.82 5.23 6.39
C THR A 239 -2.33 5.36 6.40
N THR A 240 -2.91 6.54 6.69
CA THR A 240 -4.36 6.68 6.87
C THR A 240 -5.07 7.70 6.00
N GLY A 241 -6.38 7.47 5.80
CA GLY A 241 -7.27 8.37 5.07
C GLY A 241 -6.81 8.60 3.64
N LYS A 242 -6.48 9.86 3.33
CA LYS A 242 -5.91 10.28 2.04
C LYS A 242 -4.45 10.68 2.26
N PRO A 243 -3.51 9.73 2.37
CA PRO A 243 -2.13 10.07 2.68
C PRO A 243 -1.50 10.89 1.54
N PRO A 244 -0.53 11.77 1.84
CA PRO A 244 0.33 12.31 0.79
C PRO A 244 1.22 11.20 0.23
N LEU A 245 1.66 11.33 -1.02
CA LEU A 245 2.79 10.56 -1.55
C LEU A 245 3.72 11.54 -2.26
N ILE A 246 4.89 11.72 -1.68
CA ILE A 246 5.94 12.62 -2.15
C ILE A 246 7.18 11.78 -2.43
N VAL A 247 7.79 11.96 -3.59
CA VAL A 247 9.02 11.27 -3.95
C VAL A 247 10.03 12.27 -4.51
N LYS A 248 11.22 12.34 -3.91
CA LYS A 248 12.37 13.09 -4.41
C LYS A 248 13.45 12.08 -4.76
N GLY A 249 13.90 12.07 -5.99
CA GLY A 249 14.99 11.20 -6.44
C GLY A 249 15.54 11.69 -7.77
N VAL A 250 16.74 11.22 -8.12
CA VAL A 250 17.44 11.66 -9.33
C VAL A 250 16.69 11.23 -10.59
N GLU A 251 16.00 10.08 -10.49
CA GLU A 251 15.22 9.41 -11.53
C GLU A 251 13.83 10.03 -11.71
N PHE A 252 13.39 10.90 -10.80
CA PHE A 252 12.05 11.48 -10.80
C PHE A 252 12.07 12.93 -11.28
N LEU A 253 10.96 13.38 -11.89
CA LEU A 253 10.72 14.77 -12.23
C LEU A 253 10.73 15.65 -10.97
N SER A 254 11.16 16.91 -11.12
CA SER A 254 11.20 17.89 -10.03
C SER A 254 10.08 18.90 -10.19
N GLY A 255 9.46 19.32 -9.08
CA GLY A 255 8.40 20.34 -9.05
C GLY A 255 7.09 19.91 -9.72
N SER A 256 6.87 18.61 -9.93
CA SER A 256 5.71 18.13 -10.67
C SER A 256 4.59 17.62 -9.76
N ARG A 257 3.35 17.95 -10.13
CA ARG A 257 2.15 17.40 -9.49
C ARG A 257 1.57 16.32 -10.39
N LEU A 258 1.48 15.09 -9.87
CA LEU A 258 0.99 13.95 -10.62
C LEU A 258 -0.52 13.77 -10.46
N ALA A 259 -1.10 13.09 -11.45
CA ALA A 259 -2.45 12.57 -11.40
C ALA A 259 -2.65 11.63 -10.18
N PRO A 260 -3.91 11.32 -9.80
CA PRO A 260 -4.17 10.38 -8.73
C PRO A 260 -3.46 9.03 -8.95
N ALA A 261 -2.93 8.48 -7.86
CA ALA A 261 -2.27 7.17 -7.84
C ALA A 261 -2.75 6.36 -6.63
N CYS A 262 -2.32 5.11 -6.54
CA CYS A 262 -2.56 4.27 -5.38
C CYS A 262 -1.30 4.09 -4.54
N LEU A 263 -1.47 3.88 -3.24
CA LEU A 263 -0.34 3.58 -2.35
C LEU A 263 0.44 2.32 -2.78
N LYS A 264 -0.23 1.34 -3.40
CA LYS A 264 0.38 0.11 -3.92
C LYS A 264 1.29 0.33 -5.15
N ASP A 265 1.26 1.51 -5.76
CA ASP A 265 2.06 1.84 -6.96
C ASP A 265 3.53 2.11 -6.62
N LEU A 266 3.85 2.36 -5.35
CA LEU A 266 5.21 2.69 -4.92
C LEU A 266 6.18 1.52 -5.10
N ALA A 267 5.86 0.36 -4.53
CA ALA A 267 6.69 -0.84 -4.61
C ALA A 267 7.06 -1.24 -6.05
N PRO A 268 6.13 -1.41 -7.01
CA PRO A 268 6.48 -1.75 -8.39
C PRO A 268 7.28 -0.64 -9.08
N THR A 269 7.05 0.63 -8.75
CA THR A 269 7.86 1.74 -9.28
C THR A 269 9.31 1.64 -8.81
N LEU A 270 9.55 1.43 -7.52
CA LEU A 270 10.90 1.23 -6.98
C LEU A 270 11.52 -0.08 -7.49
N GLY A 271 10.70 -1.13 -7.62
CA GLY A 271 11.09 -2.41 -8.19
C GLY A 271 11.61 -2.28 -9.61
N TYR A 272 10.90 -1.54 -10.47
CA TYR A 272 11.35 -1.23 -11.82
C TYR A 272 12.68 -0.46 -11.83
N LEU A 273 12.80 0.61 -11.02
CA LEU A 273 14.00 1.46 -10.99
C LEU A 273 15.27 0.72 -10.55
N PHE A 274 15.15 -0.19 -9.58
CA PHE A 274 16.28 -0.93 -9.03
C PHE A 274 16.38 -2.37 -9.53
N GLY A 275 15.56 -2.73 -10.52
CA GLY A 275 15.47 -4.07 -11.08
C GLY A 275 15.07 -5.13 -10.07
N ILE A 276 14.31 -4.80 -9.02
CA ILE A 276 13.78 -5.74 -8.03
C ILE A 276 12.41 -6.23 -8.53
N ASN A 277 12.29 -7.54 -8.79
CA ASN A 277 11.03 -8.14 -9.20
C ASN A 277 10.16 -8.43 -7.97
N ILE A 278 8.94 -7.91 -7.97
CA ILE A 278 7.97 -8.11 -6.89
C ILE A 278 6.85 -9.00 -7.44
N PRO A 279 6.81 -10.29 -7.06
CA PRO A 279 5.82 -11.21 -7.60
C PRO A 279 4.41 -10.78 -7.23
N ASN A 280 3.48 -10.93 -8.18
CA ASN A 280 2.06 -10.62 -8.03
C ASN A 280 1.74 -9.16 -7.67
N ALA A 281 2.67 -8.22 -7.86
CA ALA A 281 2.39 -6.80 -7.67
C ALA A 281 1.26 -6.35 -8.62
N LYS A 282 0.21 -5.77 -8.04
CA LYS A 282 -0.96 -5.21 -8.75
C LYS A 282 -0.93 -3.69 -8.84
N GLY A 283 0.08 -3.05 -8.23
CA GLY A 283 0.31 -1.62 -8.40
C GLY A 283 0.91 -1.30 -9.76
N LEU A 284 0.63 -0.09 -10.24
CA LEU A 284 1.14 0.40 -11.51
C LEU A 284 2.45 1.12 -11.31
N ILE A 285 3.34 1.07 -12.30
CA ILE A 285 4.54 1.89 -12.28
C ILE A 285 4.12 3.34 -12.55
N LEU A 286 4.65 4.28 -11.76
CA LEU A 286 4.38 5.71 -11.92
C LEU A 286 5.15 6.28 -13.12
N TRP A 287 4.87 5.83 -14.34
CA TRP A 287 5.61 6.20 -15.55
C TRP A 287 5.76 7.71 -15.76
N ASN A 288 4.71 8.49 -15.49
CA ASN A 288 4.75 9.96 -15.67
C ASN A 288 5.58 10.70 -14.61
N SER A 289 6.07 9.98 -13.62
CA SER A 289 6.91 10.55 -12.57
C SER A 289 8.40 10.48 -12.91
N LEU A 290 8.77 9.63 -13.87
CA LEU A 290 10.16 9.32 -14.19
C LEU A 290 10.72 10.31 -15.21
N LYS A 291 12.00 10.65 -15.06
CA LYS A 291 12.77 11.38 -16.07
C LYS A 291 13.17 10.44 -17.21
N PRO A 292 13.07 10.88 -18.48
CA PRO A 292 13.63 10.15 -19.59
C PRO A 292 15.14 9.92 -19.40
N ALA A 293 15.59 8.74 -19.80
CA ALA A 293 16.98 8.31 -19.76
C ALA A 293 17.28 7.51 -21.04
N PRO A 294 18.56 7.24 -21.37
CA PRO A 294 18.92 6.59 -22.63
C PRO A 294 18.22 5.24 -22.88
N ASP A 295 17.88 4.53 -21.81
CA ASP A 295 17.17 3.25 -21.79
C ASP A 295 15.63 3.38 -21.69
N ARG A 296 15.11 4.60 -21.43
CA ARG A 296 13.68 4.89 -21.28
C ARG A 296 13.32 6.22 -21.95
N SER A 297 12.93 6.15 -23.22
CA SER A 297 12.39 7.29 -23.94
C SER A 297 10.98 7.64 -23.46
N ASP A 298 10.56 8.90 -23.64
CA ASP A 298 9.20 9.34 -23.29
C ASP A 298 8.11 8.52 -24.00
N ASN A 299 8.32 8.20 -25.28
CA ASN A 299 7.41 7.36 -26.05
C ASN A 299 7.30 5.95 -25.47
N PHE A 300 8.42 5.36 -25.05
CA PHE A 300 8.41 4.05 -24.40
C PHE A 300 7.62 4.09 -23.08
N MET A 301 7.89 5.08 -22.23
CA MET A 301 7.18 5.22 -20.94
C MET A 301 5.67 5.45 -21.16
N MET A 302 5.29 6.22 -22.19
CA MET A 302 3.89 6.42 -22.55
C MET A 302 3.21 5.14 -23.04
N GLN A 303 3.89 4.35 -23.89
CA GLN A 303 3.38 3.06 -24.35
C GLN A 303 3.21 2.06 -23.20
N GLN A 304 4.19 1.96 -22.31
CA GLN A 304 4.11 1.10 -21.12
C GLN A 304 2.96 1.53 -20.20
N ARG A 305 2.78 2.83 -19.99
CA ARG A 305 1.65 3.35 -19.23
C ARG A 305 0.30 2.95 -19.83
N VAL A 306 0.15 3.05 -21.16
CA VAL A 306 -1.10 2.66 -21.82
C VAL A 306 -1.37 1.17 -21.65
N LEU A 307 -0.33 0.33 -21.75
CA LEU A 307 -0.43 -1.11 -21.53
C LEU A 307 -0.84 -1.45 -20.09
N ASP A 308 -0.17 -0.84 -19.11
CA ASP A 308 -0.46 -1.03 -17.68
C ASP A 308 -1.89 -0.58 -17.35
N LEU A 309 -2.31 0.58 -17.84
CA LEU A 309 -3.67 1.08 -17.64
C LEU A 309 -4.72 0.20 -18.32
N SER A 310 -4.45 -0.29 -19.53
CA SER A 310 -5.38 -1.18 -20.24
C SER A 310 -5.56 -2.51 -19.49
N THR A 311 -4.47 -3.06 -18.95
CA THR A 311 -4.49 -4.30 -18.18
C THR A 311 -5.23 -4.10 -16.86
N ALA A 312 -4.89 -3.05 -16.11
CA ALA A 312 -5.55 -2.71 -14.86
C ALA A 312 -7.05 -2.40 -15.03
N PHE A 313 -7.42 -1.79 -16.17
CA PHE A 313 -8.80 -1.52 -16.49
C PHE A 313 -9.58 -2.82 -16.77
N ALA A 314 -9.00 -3.76 -17.53
CA ALA A 314 -9.61 -5.06 -17.77
C ALA A 314 -9.82 -5.83 -16.45
N ASP A 315 -8.79 -5.90 -15.60
CA ASP A 315 -8.87 -6.55 -14.28
C ASP A 315 -9.92 -5.91 -13.37
N ALA A 316 -10.07 -4.57 -13.43
CA ALA A 316 -11.07 -3.84 -12.67
C ALA A 316 -12.49 -4.16 -13.14
N VAL A 317 -12.70 -4.26 -14.46
CA VAL A 317 -14.00 -4.65 -15.05
C VAL A 317 -14.35 -6.09 -14.64
N ASP A 318 -13.42 -7.02 -14.74
CA ASP A 318 -13.62 -8.42 -14.34
C ASP A 318 -13.92 -8.54 -12.84
N SER A 319 -13.19 -7.79 -12.01
CA SER A 319 -13.43 -7.75 -10.56
C SER A 319 -14.79 -7.15 -10.22
N ALA A 320 -15.22 -6.11 -10.93
CA ALA A 320 -16.54 -5.50 -10.75
C ALA A 320 -17.66 -6.48 -11.11
N ALA A 321 -17.53 -7.20 -12.24
CA ALA A 321 -18.49 -8.23 -12.65
C ALA A 321 -18.56 -9.37 -11.63
N ARG A 322 -17.43 -9.82 -11.08
CA ARG A 322 -17.39 -10.82 -10.02
C ARG A 322 -18.11 -10.36 -8.76
N LEU A 323 -17.86 -9.13 -8.31
CA LEU A 323 -18.50 -8.56 -7.11
C LEU A 323 -20.02 -8.38 -7.29
N GLU A 324 -20.46 -8.05 -8.50
CA GLU A 324 -21.89 -7.96 -8.81
C GLU A 324 -22.57 -9.34 -8.72
N ASN A 325 -21.95 -10.38 -9.26
CA ASN A 325 -22.44 -11.76 -9.11
C ASN A 325 -22.45 -12.21 -7.65
N GLU A 326 -21.38 -11.95 -6.89
CA GLU A 326 -21.34 -12.27 -5.45
C GLU A 326 -22.45 -11.55 -4.68
N LYS A 327 -22.71 -10.28 -5.00
CA LYS A 327 -23.79 -9.50 -4.38
C LYS A 327 -25.17 -10.10 -4.67
N ILE A 328 -25.41 -10.57 -5.90
CA ILE A 328 -26.67 -11.24 -6.27
C ILE A 328 -26.83 -12.52 -5.43
N THR A 329 -25.81 -13.37 -5.38
CA THR A 329 -25.84 -14.61 -4.57
C THR A 329 -26.11 -14.33 -3.09
N VAL A 330 -25.44 -13.33 -2.50
CA VAL A 330 -25.64 -12.94 -1.09
C VAL A 330 -27.06 -12.40 -0.86
N GLN A 331 -27.64 -11.69 -1.84
CA GLN A 331 -29.02 -11.23 -1.74
C GLN A 331 -30.01 -12.40 -1.78
N GLU A 332 -29.80 -13.38 -2.67
CA GLU A 332 -30.61 -14.60 -2.74
C GLU A 332 -30.53 -15.41 -1.44
N GLU A 333 -29.32 -15.59 -0.90
CA GLU A 333 -29.11 -16.26 0.38
C GLU A 333 -29.80 -15.51 1.52
N LYS A 334 -29.74 -14.16 1.53
CA LYS A 334 -30.44 -13.35 2.52
C LYS A 334 -31.96 -13.55 2.41
N VAL A 335 -32.52 -13.58 1.21
CA VAL A 335 -33.95 -13.86 0.98
C VAL A 335 -34.30 -15.26 1.49
N ARG A 336 -33.49 -16.28 1.16
CA ARG A 336 -33.69 -17.66 1.65
C ARG A 336 -33.66 -17.72 3.18
N LEU A 337 -32.65 -17.14 3.81
CA LEU A 337 -32.51 -17.09 5.27
C LEU A 337 -33.66 -16.32 5.93
N THR A 338 -34.17 -15.26 5.31
CA THR A 338 -35.35 -14.55 5.84
C THR A 338 -36.63 -15.39 5.73
N ALA A 339 -36.77 -16.21 4.69
CA ALA A 339 -37.88 -17.14 4.55
C ALA A 339 -37.79 -18.27 5.59
N GLU A 340 -36.61 -18.88 5.76
CA GLU A 340 -36.35 -19.90 6.77
C GLU A 340 -36.62 -19.36 8.20
N LYS A 341 -36.16 -18.14 8.51
CA LYS A 341 -36.45 -17.49 9.79
C LYS A 341 -37.95 -17.36 10.05
N ARG A 342 -38.73 -16.94 9.04
CA ARG A 342 -40.20 -16.86 9.17
C ARG A 342 -40.82 -18.23 9.43
N THR A 343 -40.39 -19.27 8.72
CA THR A 343 -40.90 -20.63 8.96
C THR A 343 -40.58 -21.13 10.37
N VAL A 344 -39.39 -20.85 10.88
CA VAL A 344 -39.01 -21.21 12.25
C VAL A 344 -39.81 -20.41 13.28
N GLU A 345 -40.05 -19.12 13.05
CA GLU A 345 -40.90 -18.28 13.90
C GLU A 345 -42.35 -18.80 13.95
N GLU A 346 -42.91 -19.22 12.81
CA GLU A 346 -44.23 -19.85 12.72
C GLU A 346 -44.30 -21.19 13.49
N GLU A 347 -43.26 -22.03 13.38
CA GLU A 347 -43.18 -23.29 14.15
C GLU A 347 -43.07 -23.05 15.66
N ILE A 348 -42.32 -22.03 16.08
CA ILE A 348 -42.21 -21.64 17.49
C ILE A 348 -43.58 -21.15 17.99
N ALA A 349 -44.25 -20.29 17.23
CA ALA A 349 -45.58 -19.79 17.59
C ALA A 349 -46.61 -20.93 17.72
N TYR A 350 -46.57 -21.91 16.80
CA TYR A 350 -47.44 -23.09 16.88
C TYR A 350 -47.15 -23.93 18.14
N LYS A 351 -45.88 -24.15 18.50
CA LYS A 351 -45.49 -24.87 19.71
C LYS A 351 -45.92 -24.12 20.97
N ASP A 352 -45.77 -22.80 21.01
CA ASP A 352 -46.19 -21.96 22.13
C ASP A 352 -47.71 -22.00 22.33
N ASP A 353 -48.49 -21.95 21.26
CA ASP A 353 -49.95 -22.10 21.34
C ASP A 353 -50.36 -23.49 21.84
N ARG A 354 -49.64 -24.53 21.43
CA ARG A 354 -49.85 -25.89 21.95
C ARG A 354 -49.52 -25.98 23.44
N ILE A 355 -48.41 -25.38 23.88
CA ILE A 355 -48.01 -25.32 25.30
C ILE A 355 -49.08 -24.57 26.10
N LYS A 356 -49.58 -23.42 25.60
CA LYS A 356 -50.67 -22.68 26.26
C LYS A 356 -51.92 -23.54 26.41
N ARG A 357 -52.38 -24.21 25.34
CA ARG A 357 -53.53 -25.13 25.40
C ARG A 357 -53.33 -26.24 26.43
N LEU A 358 -52.15 -26.88 26.43
CA LEU A 358 -51.81 -27.92 27.41
C LEU A 358 -51.81 -27.37 28.84
N ASN A 359 -51.27 -26.18 29.07
CA ASN A 359 -51.30 -25.52 30.39
C ASN A 359 -52.72 -25.18 30.82
N THR A 360 -53.60 -24.74 29.92
CA THR A 360 -55.01 -24.52 30.22
C THR A 360 -55.71 -25.82 30.62
N ILE A 361 -55.46 -26.92 29.89
CA ILE A 361 -56.01 -28.25 30.23
C ILE A 361 -55.52 -28.71 31.61
N ILE A 362 -54.21 -28.56 31.89
CA ILE A 362 -53.63 -28.91 33.20
C ILE A 362 -54.26 -28.06 34.31
N LEU A 363 -54.49 -26.77 34.08
CA LEU A 363 -55.13 -25.89 35.04
C LEU A 363 -56.58 -26.29 35.31
N VAL A 364 -57.35 -26.60 34.26
CA VAL A 364 -58.73 -27.10 34.38
C VAL A 364 -58.77 -28.44 35.12
N MET A 365 -57.85 -29.37 34.81
CA MET A 365 -57.74 -30.65 35.53
C MET A 365 -57.38 -30.46 37.00
N LYS A 366 -56.46 -29.55 37.33
CA LYS A 366 -56.11 -29.21 38.72
C LYS A 366 -57.32 -28.61 39.44
N ALA A 367 -58.04 -27.69 38.81
CA ALA A 367 -59.25 -27.09 39.38
C ALA A 367 -60.35 -28.13 39.62
N ALA A 368 -60.57 -29.05 38.66
CA ALA A 368 -61.50 -30.17 38.81
C ALA A 368 -61.08 -31.10 39.95
N GLY A 369 -59.78 -31.43 40.06
CA GLY A 369 -59.24 -32.24 41.16
C GLY A 369 -59.45 -31.60 42.53
N ILE A 370 -59.17 -30.29 42.65
CA ILE A 370 -59.47 -29.52 43.88
C ILE A 370 -60.98 -29.55 44.17
N GLY A 371 -61.83 -29.39 43.13
CA GLY A 371 -63.28 -29.47 43.25
C GLY A 371 -63.76 -30.82 43.82
N ILE A 372 -63.20 -31.93 43.34
CA ILE A 372 -63.51 -33.28 43.85
C ILE A 372 -63.10 -33.40 45.33
N ILE A 373 -61.91 -32.92 45.71
CA ILE A 373 -61.44 -32.93 47.11
C ILE A 373 -62.40 -32.14 48.01
N VAL A 374 -62.80 -30.92 47.60
CA VAL A 374 -63.75 -30.10 48.34
C VAL A 374 -65.11 -30.81 48.49
N LEU A 375 -65.59 -31.45 47.43
CA LEU A 375 -66.85 -32.19 47.44
C LEU A 375 -66.76 -33.38 48.40
N PHE A 376 -65.66 -34.13 48.38
CA PHE A 376 -65.41 -35.26 49.28
C PHE A 376 -65.36 -34.83 50.76
N VAL A 377 -64.64 -33.74 51.06
CA VAL A 377 -64.59 -33.15 52.41
C VAL A 377 -65.98 -32.69 52.85
N SER A 378 -66.76 -32.09 51.95
CA SER A 378 -68.13 -31.65 52.26
C SER A 378 -69.07 -32.84 52.56
N ALA A 379 -68.93 -33.94 51.82
CA ALA A 379 -69.68 -35.17 52.04
C ALA A 379 -69.32 -35.80 53.39
N MET A 380 -68.03 -35.89 53.73
CA MET A 380 -67.58 -36.36 55.06
C MET A 380 -68.12 -35.49 56.20
N ILE A 381 -68.12 -34.16 56.06
CA ILE A 381 -68.71 -33.25 57.07
C ILE A 381 -70.22 -33.49 57.22
N MET A 382 -70.92 -33.73 56.11
CA MET A 382 -72.35 -34.00 56.11
C MET A 382 -72.66 -35.35 56.78
N GLU A 383 -71.94 -36.42 56.44
CA GLU A 383 -72.02 -37.72 57.12
C GLU A 383 -71.72 -37.59 58.60
N TYR A 384 -70.66 -36.87 58.99
CA TYR A 384 -70.33 -36.61 60.37
C TYR A 384 -71.47 -35.89 61.11
N ARG A 385 -72.13 -34.90 60.49
CA ARG A 385 -73.30 -34.22 61.08
C ARG A 385 -74.51 -35.15 61.21
N ILE A 386 -74.75 -36.02 60.23
CA ILE A 386 -75.86 -36.99 60.26
C ILE A 386 -75.62 -38.04 61.34
N LEU A 387 -74.40 -38.59 61.41
CA LEU A 387 -73.96 -39.53 62.43
C LEU A 387 -74.07 -38.91 63.83
N LYS A 388 -73.62 -37.65 64.01
CA LYS A 388 -73.76 -36.92 65.28
C LYS A 388 -75.23 -36.73 65.70
N LYS A 389 -76.17 -36.56 64.75
CA LYS A 389 -77.60 -36.48 65.06
C LYS A 389 -78.23 -37.83 65.39
N LYS A 390 -77.80 -38.92 64.74
CA LYS A 390 -78.37 -40.26 64.93
C LYS A 390 -77.77 -41.03 66.12
N PHE A 391 -76.48 -40.86 66.39
CA PHE A 391 -75.75 -41.52 67.46
C PHE A 391 -75.46 -40.53 68.59
N LEU A 392 -76.54 -40.04 69.21
CA LEU A 392 -76.50 -39.26 70.45
C LEU A 392 -76.23 -40.21 71.62
N PHE A 393 -75.06 -40.85 71.60
CA PHE A 393 -74.44 -41.55 72.73
C PHE A 393 -72.95 -41.21 72.66
N PHE A 394 -72.42 -40.73 73.78
CA PHE A 394 -71.05 -40.20 73.98
C PHE A 394 -70.88 -38.69 73.73
N THR A 395 -71.43 -37.90 74.65
CA THR A 395 -70.61 -36.93 75.41
C THR A 395 -69.50 -37.63 76.18
#